data_AF-A0A3C1VH59-F1
#
_entry.id   AF-A0A3C1VH59-F1
#
_cell.length_a   1.000
_cell.length_b   1.000
_cell.length_c   1.000
_cell.angle_alpha   90.00
_cell.angle_beta   90.00
_cell.angle_gamma   90.00
#
_symmetry.space_group_name_H-M   'P 1'
#
loop_
_entity.id
_entity.type
_entity.pdbx_description
1 polymer ?
#
loop_
_entity_poly.entity_id
_entity_poly.type
_entity_poly.pdbx_seq_one_letter_code
_entity_poly.pdbx_strand_id
1 'polypeptide(L)'
;MNFSRWQNNFRSLALVLLVVFFAATPGFAATNAVEKFSSADCLDCHTDPKNTRIVNGEKVALALFPTNGFKKSVHSALDCIDCHDGIKELVHDKNVPPPNCASCHEKEGKDYAGSIHGMSHKMGASGAAQ
;
A
#
# COMPACT_ATOMS: atom_id res chain seq x y z
N MET A 1 -12.12 54.89 -46.85
CA MET A 1 -11.57 53.56 -46.47
C MET A 1 -12.26 53.13 -45.18
N ASN A 2 -12.99 52.02 -45.19
CA ASN A 2 -14.04 51.70 -44.21
C ASN A 2 -13.51 50.73 -43.13
N PHE A 3 -13.05 51.27 -42.00
CA PHE A 3 -12.39 50.55 -40.89
C PHE A 3 -13.27 49.53 -40.16
N SER A 4 -14.59 49.53 -40.40
CA SER A 4 -15.56 48.67 -39.70
C SER A 4 -15.54 47.20 -40.15
N ARG A 5 -15.10 46.90 -41.39
CA ARG A 5 -15.04 45.51 -41.89
C ARG A 5 -13.88 44.69 -41.29
N TRP A 6 -12.84 45.34 -40.75
CA TRP A 6 -11.68 44.64 -40.19
C TRP A 6 -11.91 44.16 -38.75
N GLN A 7 -12.75 44.89 -37.99
CA GLN A 7 -13.07 44.61 -36.59
C GLN A 7 -13.97 43.37 -36.42
N ASN A 8 -14.86 43.12 -37.38
CA ASN A 8 -15.83 42.01 -37.32
C ASN A 8 -15.22 40.65 -37.69
N ASN A 9 -14.13 40.64 -38.47
CA ASN A 9 -13.42 39.41 -38.84
C ASN A 9 -12.57 38.89 -37.67
N PHE A 10 -12.00 39.77 -36.85
CA PHE A 10 -11.25 39.38 -35.65
C PHE A 10 -12.15 38.82 -34.53
N ARG A 11 -13.36 39.36 -34.36
CA ARG A 11 -14.32 38.87 -33.36
C ARG A 11 -14.90 37.50 -33.72
N SER A 12 -15.07 37.23 -35.02
CA SER A 12 -15.60 35.95 -35.51
C SER A 12 -14.56 34.83 -35.46
N LEU A 13 -13.26 35.14 -35.65
CA LEU A 13 -12.18 34.15 -35.56
C LEU A 13 -11.86 33.74 -34.11
N ALA A 14 -11.98 34.67 -33.16
CA ALA A 14 -11.73 34.40 -31.74
C ALA A 14 -12.77 33.46 -31.10
N LEU A 15 -14.03 33.52 -31.56
CA LEU A 15 -15.11 32.64 -31.06
C LEU A 15 -14.98 31.20 -31.57
N VAL A 16 -14.51 30.99 -32.80
CA VAL A 16 -14.34 29.62 -33.35
C VAL A 16 -13.15 28.90 -32.71
N LEU A 17 -12.06 29.61 -32.38
CA LEU A 17 -10.89 29.02 -31.71
C LEU A 17 -11.17 28.62 -30.26
N LEU A 18 -12.11 29.26 -29.57
CA LEU A 18 -12.46 28.95 -28.19
C LEU A 18 -13.37 27.71 -28.06
N VAL A 19 -14.16 27.41 -29.10
CA VAL A 19 -15.05 26.22 -29.15
C VAL A 19 -14.26 24.94 -29.49
N VAL A 20 -13.22 25.02 -30.31
CA VAL A 20 -12.38 23.85 -30.66
C VAL A 20 -11.47 23.42 -29.51
N PHE A 21 -11.07 24.34 -28.63
CA PHE A 21 -10.23 24.01 -27.46
C PHE A 21 -11.00 23.30 -26.33
N PHE A 22 -12.32 23.43 -26.28
CA PHE A 22 -13.15 22.80 -25.24
C PHE A 22 -13.63 21.38 -25.59
N ALA A 23 -13.49 20.96 -26.86
CA ALA A 23 -13.96 19.66 -27.34
C ALA A 23 -12.89 18.54 -27.24
N ALA A 24 -11.68 18.85 -26.77
CA ALA A 24 -10.55 17.92 -26.72
C ALA A 24 -9.99 17.72 -25.31
N THR A 25 -10.80 17.87 -24.27
CA THR A 25 -10.41 17.39 -22.93
C THR A 25 -10.54 15.87 -22.91
N PRO A 26 -9.42 15.10 -22.90
CA PRO A 26 -9.52 13.68 -22.59
C PRO A 26 -10.21 13.57 -21.24
N GLY A 27 -11.34 12.85 -21.19
CA GLY A 27 -12.07 12.61 -19.96
C GLY A 27 -11.11 12.05 -18.92
N PHE A 28 -10.88 12.81 -17.85
CA PHE A 28 -10.20 12.30 -16.66
C PHE A 28 -11.10 11.21 -16.08
N ALA A 29 -10.83 9.97 -16.49
CA ALA A 29 -11.37 8.81 -15.81
C ALA A 29 -10.75 8.80 -14.41
N ALA A 30 -11.54 9.20 -13.41
CA ALA A 30 -11.17 9.02 -12.02
C ALA A 30 -11.06 7.52 -11.76
N THR A 31 -9.83 7.01 -11.72
CA THR A 31 -9.56 5.68 -11.20
C THR A 31 -9.84 5.76 -9.70
N ASN A 32 -10.94 5.14 -9.26
CA ASN A 32 -11.18 4.88 -7.83
C ASN A 32 -10.20 3.79 -7.37
N ALA A 33 -8.91 4.14 -7.31
CA ALA A 33 -7.94 3.33 -6.60
C ALA A 33 -8.31 3.40 -5.12
N VAL A 34 -8.56 2.23 -4.52
CA VAL A 34 -8.63 2.15 -3.06
C VAL A 34 -7.27 2.57 -2.55
N GLU A 35 -7.22 3.70 -1.83
CA GLU A 35 -6.03 4.18 -1.15
C GLU A 35 -5.45 3.04 -0.30
N LYS A 36 -4.22 2.65 -0.62
CA LYS A 36 -3.48 1.60 0.07
C LYS A 36 -2.79 2.24 1.28
N PHE A 37 -2.90 1.64 2.46
CA PHE A 37 -2.21 2.16 3.65
C PHE A 37 -0.70 2.21 3.44
N SER A 38 -0.10 3.34 3.81
CA SER A 38 1.34 3.53 3.81
C SER A 38 1.96 3.00 5.09
N SER A 39 3.28 2.83 5.08
CA SER A 39 4.03 2.55 6.31
C SER A 39 3.84 3.63 7.38
N ALA A 40 3.61 4.88 7.01
CA ALA A 40 3.41 5.97 7.97
C ALA A 40 2.15 5.74 8.82
N ASP A 41 1.04 5.35 8.17
CA ASP A 41 -0.25 5.10 8.85
C ASP A 41 -0.14 3.99 9.89
N CYS A 42 0.73 3.01 9.64
CA CYS A 42 0.99 1.90 10.56
C CYS A 42 1.85 2.35 11.75
N LEU A 43 2.89 3.15 11.47
CA LEU A 43 3.91 3.55 12.45
C LEU A 43 3.40 4.60 13.43
N ASP A 44 2.37 5.37 13.09
CA ASP A 44 1.68 6.29 14.01
C ASP A 44 1.23 5.59 15.30
N CYS A 45 0.79 4.33 15.18
CA CYS A 45 0.40 3.53 16.34
C CYS A 45 1.52 2.60 16.84
N HIS A 46 2.21 1.92 15.92
CA HIS A 46 3.20 0.88 16.25
C HIS A 46 4.57 1.41 16.72
N THR A 47 4.75 2.73 16.85
CA THR A 47 5.95 3.32 17.45
C THR A 47 5.67 4.17 18.68
N ASP A 48 4.39 4.40 19.03
CA ASP A 48 4.01 5.17 20.21
C ASP A 48 3.88 4.27 21.45
N PRO A 49 4.75 4.44 22.48
CA PRO A 49 4.70 3.67 23.72
C PRO A 49 3.42 3.91 24.56
N LYS A 50 2.62 4.93 24.23
CA LYS A 50 1.35 5.21 24.92
C LYS A 50 0.22 4.31 24.43
N ASN A 51 0.37 3.67 23.27
CA ASN A 51 -0.66 2.81 22.73
C ASN A 51 -0.78 1.49 23.47
N THR A 52 -2.02 1.02 23.53
CA THR A 52 -2.38 -0.19 24.26
C THR A 52 -3.35 -1.03 23.43
N ARG A 53 -3.41 -2.32 23.72
CA ARG A 53 -4.35 -3.26 23.13
C ARG A 53 -4.99 -4.10 24.21
N ILE A 54 -6.13 -4.72 23.89
CA ILE A 54 -6.76 -5.69 24.77
C ILE A 54 -6.31 -7.09 24.39
N VAL A 55 -5.76 -7.83 25.35
CA VAL A 55 -5.41 -9.24 25.19
C VAL A 55 -6.10 -10.00 26.32
N ASN A 56 -7.00 -10.92 25.98
CA ASN A 56 -7.74 -11.74 26.95
C ASN A 56 -8.51 -10.91 28.00
N GLY A 57 -9.05 -9.75 27.59
CA GLY A 57 -9.78 -8.84 28.48
C GLY A 57 -8.90 -7.86 29.27
N GLU A 58 -7.58 -7.99 29.22
CA GLU A 58 -6.65 -7.11 29.93
C GLU A 58 -6.06 -6.05 28.99
N LYS A 59 -5.91 -4.83 29.50
CA LYS A 59 -5.24 -3.72 28.79
C LYS A 59 -3.73 -3.86 28.96
N VAL A 60 -3.04 -4.12 27.84
CA VAL A 60 -1.59 -4.27 27.79
C VAL A 60 -0.98 -3.28 26.80
N ALA A 61 0.31 -2.98 26.94
CA ALA A 61 1.02 -2.14 25.97
C ALA A 61 0.98 -2.77 24.57
N LEU A 62 0.82 -1.93 23.54
CA LEU A 62 0.96 -2.36 22.16
C LEU A 62 2.45 -2.69 21.88
N ALA A 63 2.69 -3.75 21.11
CA ALA A 63 4.04 -4.11 20.72
C ALA A 63 4.63 -3.02 19.81
N LEU A 64 5.80 -2.50 20.19
CA LEU A 64 6.51 -1.48 19.42
C LEU A 64 7.32 -2.11 18.30
N PHE A 65 7.27 -1.48 17.13
CA PHE A 65 8.04 -1.89 15.97
C PHE A 65 9.44 -1.25 15.98
N PRO A 66 10.52 -2.03 15.94
CA PRO A 66 11.89 -1.51 15.93
C PRO A 66 12.25 -1.00 14.52
N THR A 67 11.92 0.27 14.23
CA THR A 67 12.11 0.91 12.91
C THR A 67 13.55 0.87 12.39
N ASN A 68 14.53 0.86 13.29
CA ASN A 68 15.97 0.86 12.97
C ASN A 68 16.39 -0.36 12.14
N GLY A 69 15.77 -1.53 12.39
CA GLY A 69 16.11 -2.78 11.71
C GLY A 69 15.50 -2.84 10.32
N PHE A 70 14.21 -2.48 10.20
CA PHE A 70 13.47 -2.57 8.95
C PHE A 70 14.03 -1.65 7.86
N LYS A 71 14.35 -0.40 8.19
CA LYS A 71 14.94 0.56 7.24
C LYS A 71 16.29 0.12 6.65
N LYS A 72 16.99 -0.80 7.31
CA LYS A 72 18.28 -1.37 6.85
C LYS A 72 18.11 -2.71 6.13
N SER A 73 16.89 -3.22 6.05
CA SER A 73 16.61 -4.51 5.41
C SER A 73 16.51 -4.38 3.88
N VAL A 74 16.59 -5.53 3.21
CA VAL A 74 16.37 -5.64 1.75
C VAL A 74 14.94 -5.30 1.34
N HIS A 75 14.00 -5.27 2.30
CA HIS A 75 12.59 -4.94 2.10
C HIS A 75 12.25 -3.52 2.54
N SER A 76 13.25 -2.65 2.75
CA SER A 76 13.03 -1.28 3.23
C SER A 76 12.19 -0.39 2.30
N ALA A 77 12.04 -0.79 1.04
CA ALA A 77 11.18 -0.13 0.06
C ALA A 77 9.74 -0.65 0.04
N LEU A 78 9.42 -1.70 0.80
CA LEU A 78 8.06 -2.25 0.91
C LEU A 78 7.30 -1.54 2.02
N ASP A 79 5.99 -1.44 1.85
CA ASP A 79 5.06 -1.03 2.88
C ASP A 79 4.68 -2.18 3.81
N CYS A 80 4.22 -1.87 5.02
CA CYS A 80 3.85 -2.87 6.02
C CYS A 80 2.84 -3.90 5.48
N ILE A 81 1.87 -3.43 4.70
CA ILE A 81 0.80 -4.25 4.12
C ILE A 81 1.20 -4.95 2.82
N ASP A 82 2.43 -4.81 2.35
CA ASP A 82 2.97 -5.70 1.30
C ASP A 82 3.27 -7.10 1.85
N CYS A 83 3.60 -7.20 3.14
CA CYS A 83 3.82 -8.46 3.85
C CYS A 83 2.63 -8.85 4.74
N HIS A 84 2.01 -7.88 5.40
CA HIS A 84 0.82 -8.09 6.24
C HIS A 84 -0.46 -7.98 5.43
N ASP A 85 -0.64 -8.94 4.53
CA ASP A 85 -1.87 -9.04 3.75
C ASP A 85 -3.09 -9.26 4.67
N GLY A 86 -4.23 -8.69 4.28
CA GLY A 86 -5.49 -8.86 5.02
C GLY A 86 -5.83 -7.76 6.04
N ILE A 87 -4.97 -6.77 6.26
CA ILE A 87 -5.32 -5.57 7.04
C ILE A 87 -6.23 -4.68 6.17
N LYS A 88 -7.48 -4.51 6.59
CA LYS A 88 -8.49 -3.70 5.89
C LYS A 88 -8.77 -2.36 6.56
N GLU A 89 -8.42 -2.24 7.83
CA GLU A 89 -8.65 -1.06 8.67
C GLU A 89 -7.41 -0.82 9.54
N LEU A 90 -7.08 0.43 9.85
CA LEU A 90 -5.90 0.76 10.66
C LEU A 90 -5.99 0.19 12.08
N VAL A 91 -7.18 0.25 12.69
CA VAL A 91 -7.45 -0.47 13.95
C VAL A 91 -7.92 -1.87 13.58
N HIS A 92 -6.99 -2.82 13.69
CA HIS A 92 -7.20 -4.20 13.25
C HIS A 92 -7.10 -5.23 14.38
N ASP A 93 -7.51 -6.46 14.09
CA ASP A 93 -7.34 -7.59 15.00
C ASP A 93 -5.85 -7.87 15.26
N LYS A 94 -5.54 -8.43 16.43
CA LYS A 94 -4.16 -8.79 16.80
C LYS A 94 -3.59 -9.94 15.96
N ASN A 95 -4.46 -10.77 15.38
CA ASN A 95 -4.10 -11.97 14.65
C ASN A 95 -3.90 -11.65 13.17
N VAL A 96 -2.87 -10.87 12.87
CA VAL A 96 -2.43 -10.68 11.49
C VAL A 96 -1.74 -11.97 11.02
N PRO A 97 -2.11 -12.51 9.85
CA PRO A 97 -1.45 -13.69 9.31
C PRO A 97 0.07 -13.48 9.18
N PRO A 98 0.87 -14.55 9.34
CA PRO A 98 2.29 -14.46 9.08
C PRO A 98 2.53 -14.08 7.61
N PRO A 99 3.56 -13.25 7.31
CA PRO A 99 3.88 -12.86 5.94
C PRO A 99 4.11 -14.06 5.01
N ASN A 100 3.58 -13.96 3.79
CA ASN A 100 3.80 -14.96 2.75
C ASN A 100 4.99 -14.59 1.85
N CYS A 101 6.19 -15.02 2.23
CA CYS A 101 7.41 -14.77 1.46
C CYS A 101 7.35 -15.32 0.02
N ALA A 102 6.63 -16.44 -0.18
CA ALA A 102 6.55 -17.14 -1.46
C ALA A 102 5.70 -16.40 -2.50
N SER A 103 4.96 -15.36 -2.09
CA SER A 103 4.22 -14.48 -3.02
C SER A 103 5.15 -13.74 -3.99
N CYS A 104 6.37 -13.41 -3.54
CA CYS A 104 7.43 -12.79 -4.35
C CYS A 104 8.63 -13.73 -4.58
N HIS A 105 8.94 -14.60 -3.62
CA HIS A 105 10.04 -15.57 -3.66
C HIS A 105 9.53 -16.98 -3.95
N GLU A 106 8.87 -17.17 -5.09
CA GLU A 106 8.18 -18.42 -5.42
C GLU A 106 9.15 -19.62 -5.43
N LYS A 107 10.33 -19.44 -6.02
CA LYS A 107 11.32 -20.52 -6.14
C LYS A 107 11.83 -20.93 -4.76
N GLU A 108 12.28 -19.96 -3.96
CA GLU A 108 12.80 -20.21 -2.61
C GLU A 108 11.71 -20.78 -1.70
N GLY A 109 10.46 -20.33 -1.85
CA GLY A 109 9.31 -20.88 -1.15
C GLY A 109 9.08 -22.36 -1.48
N LYS A 110 9.19 -22.74 -2.76
CA LYS A 110 9.10 -24.14 -3.20
C LYS A 110 10.27 -24.99 -2.67
N ASP A 111 11.49 -24.48 -2.76
CA ASP A 111 12.69 -25.17 -2.28
C ASP A 111 12.62 -25.41 -0.76
N TYR A 112 12.21 -24.38 0.01
CA TYR A 112 12.00 -24.50 1.45
C TYR A 112 10.91 -25.53 1.79
N ALA A 113 9.76 -25.47 1.11
CA ALA A 113 8.64 -26.39 1.34
C ALA A 113 9.02 -27.86 1.09
N GLY A 114 9.92 -28.13 0.15
CA GLY A 114 10.46 -29.47 -0.12
C GLY A 114 11.62 -29.90 0.79
N SER A 115 12.18 -28.98 1.58
CA SER A 115 13.30 -29.28 2.49
C SER A 115 12.86 -30.01 3.76
N ILE A 116 13.82 -30.63 4.47
CA ILE A 116 13.54 -31.26 5.77
C ILE A 116 12.96 -30.26 6.79
N HIS A 117 13.37 -28.99 6.72
CA HIS A 117 12.87 -27.93 7.62
C HIS A 117 11.42 -27.57 7.31
N GLY A 118 11.08 -27.35 6.03
CA GLY A 118 9.71 -27.01 5.62
C GLY A 118 8.73 -28.16 5.87
N MET A 119 9.15 -29.39 5.61
CA MET A 119 8.35 -30.58 5.90
C MET A 119 8.15 -30.78 7.41
N SER A 120 9.19 -30.56 8.22
CA SER A 120 9.08 -30.65 9.69
C SER A 120 8.13 -29.58 10.25
N HIS A 121 8.19 -28.35 9.75
CA HIS A 121 7.23 -27.30 10.13
C HIS A 121 5.78 -27.69 9.82
N LYS A 122 5.53 -28.32 8.65
CA LYS A 122 4.19 -28.74 8.24
C LYS A 122 3.65 -29.91 9.06
N MET A 123 4.51 -30.85 9.44
CA MET A 123 4.13 -32.04 10.21
C MET A 123 3.95 -31.75 11.72
N GLY A 124 4.22 -30.52 12.16
CA GLY A 124 4.29 -30.14 13.56
C GLY A 124 5.65 -30.51 14.16
N ALA A 125 6.09 -29.75 15.17
CA ALA A 125 7.42 -29.90 15.75
C ALA A 125 7.67 -31.33 16.26
N SER A 126 8.36 -32.15 15.46
CA SER A 126 9.23 -33.16 16.01
C SER A 126 10.42 -32.43 16.64
N GLY A 127 10.95 -32.93 17.76
CA GLY A 127 12.01 -32.26 18.54
C GLY A 127 13.33 -31.98 17.81
N ALA A 128 13.40 -32.22 16.50
CA ALA A 128 14.50 -31.87 15.62
C ALA A 128 14.37 -30.48 14.96
N ALA A 129 13.27 -29.75 15.21
CA ALA A 129 12.95 -28.46 14.59
C ALA A 129 12.84 -27.29 15.58
N GLN A 130 13.60 -27.33 16.68
CA GLN A 130 13.83 -26.15 17.55
C GLN A 130 15.00 -25.32 17.04
#